data_AF-A0A1I4DU48-F1
#
_entry.id   AF-A0A1I4DU48-F1
#
_cell.length_a   1.000
_cell.length_b   1.000
_cell.length_c   1.000
_cell.angle_alpha   90.00
_cell.angle_beta   90.00
_cell.angle_gamma   90.00
#
_symmetry.space_group_name_H-M   'P 1'
#
loop_
_entity.id
_entity.type
_entity.pdbx_description
1 polymer ?
#
loop_
_entity_poly.entity_id
_entity_poly.type
_entity_poly.pdbx_seq_one_letter_code
_entity_poly.pdbx_strand_id
1 'polypeptide(L)'
;MTTDRETQLLQAATASGISSRRELANFMAQVGHESHGLTKLEEGFRYTKGISQIPVKSAMREGAQALESARLEALRGRPEALAELMYGGRMGNDEPGDGYKYRGRGYMQLTGKDNYRSAGDALGLDLVHHPDLAAKPENAARIATWYWQHNVPQNAREDVTKATRAVNGGTNGLADREARNERWLQTLTPELMEQLAAGRIGRVVEPNAPATAPARPAPNAAADGVLKSGEKGPAIETLQKSLHALGYTDGKDRALNPDGHFGASTKEALQAFQRAHGLKDDGVAGPKTLDALKKAEQTPLLSNPAHPDHAMFKQAVGGLEKLGPQAGFKNHAELERAAATLTFEAKVGGLERIDHVALSTNGTGLFAVQGNLNDPGHHRAHVNKQQAGEQPLEQSTFQLQQDTQQRQKLEAQANPNQTQPPPTRAMG
;
A
#
# COMPACT_ATOMS: atom_id res chain seq x y z
N MET A 1 5.71 13.67 5.96
CA MET A 1 4.96 14.83 5.41
C MET A 1 3.64 14.35 4.81
N THR A 2 2.62 15.20 4.92
CA THR A 2 1.29 15.07 4.32
C THR A 2 1.36 15.09 2.78
N THR A 3 0.64 14.20 2.10
CA THR A 3 0.40 14.28 0.64
C THR A 3 -0.37 15.55 0.27
N ASP A 4 -0.41 15.96 -1.00
CA ASP A 4 -1.21 17.11 -1.45
C ASP A 4 -2.69 16.98 -1.04
N ARG A 5 -3.25 15.77 -1.09
CA ARG A 5 -4.63 15.49 -0.66
C ARG A 5 -4.81 15.57 0.85
N GLU A 6 -3.85 15.07 1.63
CA GLU A 6 -3.88 15.21 3.09
C GLU A 6 -3.72 16.68 3.50
N THR A 7 -2.90 17.44 2.78
CA THR A 7 -2.74 18.88 2.98
C THR A 7 -4.02 19.64 2.65
N GLN A 8 -4.67 19.36 1.52
CA GLN A 8 -5.97 19.94 1.16
C GLN A 8 -7.05 19.60 2.20
N LEU A 9 -7.05 18.36 2.71
CA LEU A 9 -8.00 17.92 3.73
C LEU A 9 -7.79 18.63 5.08
N LEU A 10 -6.54 18.77 5.52
CA LEU A 10 -6.19 19.54 6.71
C LEU A 10 -6.58 21.01 6.55
N GLN A 11 -6.25 21.63 5.41
CA GLN A 11 -6.62 23.02 5.12
C GLN A 11 -8.13 23.22 5.14
N ALA A 12 -8.89 22.32 4.49
CA ALA A 12 -10.35 22.39 4.48
C ALA A 12 -10.96 22.25 5.89
N ALA A 13 -10.45 21.31 6.70
CA ALA A 13 -10.89 21.11 8.07
C ALA A 13 -10.56 22.30 8.97
N THR A 14 -9.35 22.84 8.90
CA THR A 14 -8.97 23.99 9.71
C THR A 14 -9.73 25.25 9.29
N ALA A 15 -9.91 25.47 7.98
CA ALA A 15 -10.70 26.60 7.47
C ALA A 15 -12.18 26.54 7.86
N SER A 16 -12.73 25.35 8.15
CA SER A 16 -14.10 25.17 8.64
C SER A 16 -14.23 25.25 10.17
N GLY A 17 -13.14 25.55 10.88
CA GLY A 17 -13.12 25.70 12.34
C GLY A 17 -12.71 24.46 13.13
N ILE A 18 -12.24 23.39 12.48
CA ILE A 18 -11.69 22.23 13.19
C ILE A 18 -10.23 22.54 13.59
N SER A 19 -10.04 23.01 14.82
CA SER A 19 -8.76 23.53 15.31
C SER A 19 -8.13 22.71 16.44
N SER A 20 -8.87 21.81 17.09
CA SER A 20 -8.28 20.91 18.09
C SER A 20 -7.35 19.90 17.41
N ARG A 21 -6.14 19.75 17.96
CA ARG A 21 -5.17 18.74 17.50
C ARG A 21 -5.75 17.32 17.57
N ARG A 22 -6.48 17.02 18.63
CA ARG A 22 -7.09 15.69 18.83
C ARG A 22 -8.24 15.46 17.87
N GLU A 23 -9.06 16.49 17.65
CA GLU A 23 -10.15 16.43 16.67
C GLU A 23 -9.62 16.28 15.24
N LEU A 24 -8.63 17.09 14.84
CA LEU A 24 -7.99 17.00 13.53
C LEU A 24 -7.36 15.63 13.31
N ALA A 25 -6.67 15.08 14.31
CA ALA A 25 -6.08 13.74 14.19
C ALA A 25 -7.16 12.66 13.97
N ASN A 26 -8.25 12.71 14.72
CA ASN A 26 -9.34 11.75 14.60
C ASN A 26 -10.07 11.92 13.27
N PHE A 27 -10.37 13.16 12.86
CA PHE A 27 -10.95 13.47 11.56
C PHE A 27 -10.11 12.88 10.42
N MET A 28 -8.81 13.16 10.39
CA MET A 28 -7.89 12.65 9.37
C MET A 28 -7.79 11.12 9.39
N ALA A 29 -7.87 10.50 10.58
CA ALA A 29 -7.87 9.05 10.72
C ALA A 29 -9.14 8.41 10.14
N GLN A 30 -10.31 8.96 10.45
CA GLN A 30 -11.60 8.47 10.00
C GLN A 30 -11.73 8.61 8.49
N VAL A 31 -11.48 9.82 7.96
CA VAL A 31 -11.52 10.09 6.51
C VAL A 31 -10.48 9.25 5.77
N GLY A 32 -9.28 9.11 6.34
CA GLY A 32 -8.22 8.27 5.79
C GLY A 32 -8.59 6.78 5.74
N HIS A 33 -9.36 6.27 6.70
CA HIS A 33 -9.85 4.89 6.66
C HIS A 33 -10.92 4.71 5.57
N GLU A 34 -11.95 5.55 5.56
CA GLU A 34 -13.08 5.45 4.60
C GLU A 34 -12.62 5.48 3.14
N SER A 35 -11.61 6.30 2.86
CA SER A 35 -11.10 6.56 1.51
C SER A 35 -9.91 5.70 1.09
N HIS A 36 -9.52 4.71 1.90
CA HIS A 36 -8.32 3.90 1.66
C HIS A 36 -7.05 4.77 1.50
N GLY A 37 -6.88 5.73 2.41
CA GLY A 37 -5.77 6.68 2.41
C GLY A 37 -5.92 7.78 1.36
N LEU A 38 -7.13 8.31 1.16
CA LEU A 38 -7.46 9.37 0.19
C LEU A 38 -7.22 8.98 -1.28
N THR A 39 -7.15 7.68 -1.57
CA THR A 39 -6.90 7.16 -2.92
C THR A 39 -8.21 6.85 -3.65
N LYS A 40 -9.26 6.47 -2.92
CA LYS A 40 -10.57 6.14 -3.46
C LYS A 40 -11.51 7.34 -3.36
N LEU A 41 -11.92 7.88 -4.51
CA LEU A 41 -12.81 9.04 -4.65
C LEU A 41 -14.18 8.68 -5.25
N GLU A 42 -14.32 7.45 -5.73
CA GLU A 42 -15.55 6.94 -6.32
C GLU A 42 -15.69 5.46 -5.98
N GLU A 43 -16.93 5.03 -5.76
CA GLU A 43 -17.21 3.62 -5.60
C GLU A 43 -17.05 2.85 -6.92
N GLY A 44 -16.63 1.59 -6.80
CA GLY A 44 -16.53 0.68 -7.93
C GLY A 44 -17.58 -0.41 -7.80
N PHE A 45 -18.17 -0.82 -8.92
CA PHE A 45 -19.20 -1.87 -8.98
C PHE A 45 -18.62 -3.24 -9.36
N ARG A 46 -17.32 -3.46 -9.13
CA ARG A 46 -16.60 -4.65 -9.59
C ARG A 46 -16.57 -5.74 -8.51
N TYR A 47 -17.64 -6.55 -8.45
CA TYR A 47 -17.74 -7.72 -7.57
C TYR A 47 -17.50 -9.01 -8.36
N THR A 48 -16.35 -9.67 -8.16
CA THR A 48 -15.89 -10.79 -9.02
C THR A 48 -16.27 -12.18 -8.52
N LYS A 49 -16.56 -12.34 -7.22
CA LYS A 49 -16.78 -13.65 -6.55
C LYS A 49 -18.25 -13.96 -6.25
N GLY A 50 -19.19 -13.20 -6.84
CA GLY A 50 -20.63 -13.42 -6.70
C GLY A 50 -21.35 -12.35 -5.85
N ILE A 51 -22.69 -12.46 -5.77
CA ILE A 51 -23.55 -11.49 -5.08
C ILE A 51 -23.29 -11.35 -3.57
N SER A 52 -22.68 -12.35 -2.93
CA SER A 52 -22.35 -12.30 -1.50
C SER A 52 -21.32 -11.22 -1.14
N GLN A 53 -20.59 -10.69 -2.13
CA GLN A 53 -19.68 -9.55 -1.92
C GLN A 53 -20.39 -8.19 -1.85
N ILE A 54 -21.68 -8.12 -2.23
CA ILE A 54 -22.43 -6.87 -2.31
C ILE A 54 -22.97 -6.54 -0.90
N PRO A 55 -22.50 -5.45 -0.26
CA PRO A 55 -22.79 -5.18 1.15
C PRO A 55 -24.17 -4.54 1.37
N VAL A 56 -24.88 -4.18 0.29
CA VAL A 56 -26.13 -3.42 0.34
C VAL A 56 -27.32 -4.37 0.33
N LYS A 57 -27.91 -4.61 1.50
CA LYS A 57 -29.04 -5.55 1.68
C LYS A 57 -30.24 -5.25 0.76
N SER A 58 -30.53 -3.98 0.47
CA SER A 58 -31.64 -3.62 -0.43
C SER A 58 -31.42 -4.08 -1.88
N ALA A 59 -30.18 -4.39 -2.28
CA ALA A 59 -29.90 -4.92 -3.62
C ALA A 59 -30.56 -6.29 -3.87
N MET A 60 -30.93 -7.02 -2.81
CA MET A 60 -31.65 -8.28 -2.89
C MET A 60 -33.17 -8.12 -3.06
N ARG A 61 -33.72 -6.90 -3.07
CA ARG A 61 -35.17 -6.65 -3.11
C ARG A 61 -35.86 -7.26 -4.33
N GLU A 62 -35.15 -7.35 -5.46
CA GLU A 62 -35.64 -7.93 -6.72
C GLU A 62 -35.19 -9.39 -6.91
N GLY A 63 -34.59 -9.99 -5.88
CA GLY A 63 -34.15 -11.38 -5.86
C GLY A 63 -32.70 -11.61 -6.31
N ALA A 64 -32.17 -12.79 -5.96
CA ALA A 64 -30.78 -13.17 -6.22
C ALA A 64 -30.42 -13.20 -7.71
N GLN A 65 -31.35 -13.63 -8.56
CA GLN A 65 -31.12 -13.75 -10.01
C GLN A 65 -30.97 -12.38 -10.68
N ALA A 66 -31.82 -11.41 -10.32
CA ALA A 66 -31.72 -10.04 -10.81
C ALA A 66 -30.40 -9.40 -10.37
N LEU A 67 -30.02 -9.59 -9.10
CA LEU A 67 -28.77 -9.08 -8.56
C LEU A 67 -27.53 -9.70 -9.23
N GLU A 68 -27.54 -11.01 -9.47
CA GLU A 68 -26.45 -11.69 -10.16
C GLU A 68 -26.33 -11.25 -11.62
N SER A 69 -27.46 -11.08 -12.32
CA SER A 69 -27.47 -10.54 -13.69
C SER A 69 -26.88 -9.13 -13.74
N ALA A 70 -27.32 -8.23 -12.86
CA ALA A 70 -26.79 -6.88 -12.76
C ALA A 70 -25.30 -6.85 -12.39
N ARG A 71 -24.84 -7.76 -11.52
CA ARG A 71 -23.42 -7.92 -11.18
C ARG A 71 -22.58 -8.32 -12.39
N LEU A 72 -23.06 -9.26 -13.21
CA LEU A 72 -22.36 -9.68 -14.42
C LEU A 72 -22.29 -8.55 -15.46
N GLU A 73 -23.33 -7.72 -15.56
CA GLU A 73 -23.31 -6.51 -16.39
C GLU A 73 -22.32 -5.46 -15.89
N ALA A 74 -22.24 -5.25 -14.58
CA ALA A 74 -21.24 -4.36 -13.99
C ALA A 74 -19.79 -4.82 -14.29
N LEU A 75 -19.53 -6.13 -14.30
CA LEU A 75 -18.23 -6.68 -14.71
C LEU A 75 -17.90 -6.43 -16.19
N ARG A 76 -18.91 -6.21 -17.03
CA ARG A 76 -18.78 -5.84 -18.45
C ARG A 76 -18.69 -4.31 -18.65
N GLY A 77 -18.61 -3.53 -17.58
CA GLY A 77 -18.55 -2.08 -17.64
C GLY A 77 -19.92 -1.39 -17.75
N ARG A 78 -21.03 -2.11 -17.46
CA ARG A 78 -22.40 -1.57 -17.44
C ARG A 78 -22.99 -1.64 -16.01
N PRO A 79 -22.51 -0.80 -15.07
CA PRO A 79 -22.84 -0.90 -13.65
C PRO A 79 -24.22 -0.34 -13.27
N GLU A 80 -24.93 0.31 -14.18
CA GLU A 80 -26.12 1.11 -13.90
C GLU A 80 -27.22 0.29 -13.23
N ALA A 81 -27.50 -0.91 -13.76
CA ALA A 81 -28.51 -1.81 -13.19
C ALA A 81 -28.14 -2.24 -11.76
N LEU A 82 -26.84 -2.49 -11.50
CA LEU A 82 -26.40 -2.87 -10.16
C LEU A 82 -26.51 -1.71 -9.18
N ALA A 83 -26.11 -0.51 -9.60
CA ALA A 83 -26.26 0.70 -8.79
C ALA A 83 -27.73 1.01 -8.49
N GLU A 84 -28.63 0.78 -9.44
CA GLU A 84 -30.07 0.95 -9.26
C GLU A 84 -30.64 -0.05 -8.24
N LEU A 85 -30.20 -1.31 -8.26
CA LEU A 85 -30.54 -2.29 -7.22
C LEU A 85 -30.00 -1.86 -5.84
N MET A 86 -28.81 -1.29 -5.78
CA MET A 86 -28.20 -0.88 -4.52
C MET A 86 -28.87 0.38 -3.93
N TYR A 87 -29.15 1.39 -4.76
CA TYR A 87 -29.45 2.74 -4.30
C TYR A 87 -30.74 3.35 -4.85
N GLY A 88 -31.35 2.77 -5.88
CA GLY A 88 -32.64 3.22 -6.41
C GLY A 88 -33.75 3.19 -5.37
N GLY A 89 -34.65 4.17 -5.40
CA GLY A 89 -35.78 4.31 -4.47
C GLY A 89 -35.39 4.71 -3.04
N ARG A 90 -34.15 5.18 -2.81
CA ARG A 90 -33.59 5.48 -1.49
C ARG A 90 -32.89 6.84 -1.49
N MET A 91 -32.90 7.54 -0.36
CA MET A 91 -32.11 8.77 -0.16
C MET A 91 -32.38 9.83 -1.25
N GLY A 92 -33.64 9.94 -1.66
CA GLY A 92 -34.09 10.86 -2.71
C GLY A 92 -33.86 10.37 -4.14
N ASN A 93 -33.33 9.17 -4.35
CA ASN A 93 -33.20 8.58 -5.69
C ASN A 93 -34.58 8.09 -6.17
N ASP A 94 -35.40 9.00 -6.66
CA ASP A 94 -36.79 8.79 -7.06
C ASP A 94 -36.99 8.56 -8.56
N GLU A 95 -35.99 8.90 -9.37
CA GLU A 95 -36.02 8.73 -10.83
C GLU A 95 -35.16 7.53 -11.29
N PRO A 96 -35.53 6.84 -12.39
CA PRO A 96 -34.69 5.80 -12.99
C PRO A 96 -33.27 6.29 -13.29
N GLY A 97 -32.26 5.56 -12.82
CA GLY A 97 -30.85 5.89 -13.02
C GLY A 97 -30.25 6.78 -11.93
N ASP A 98 -31.07 7.31 -11.00
CA ASP A 98 -30.57 8.07 -9.86
C ASP A 98 -29.65 7.22 -8.98
N GLY A 99 -29.88 5.90 -8.91
CA GLY A 99 -29.02 4.98 -8.16
C GLY A 99 -27.56 5.02 -8.63
N TYR A 100 -27.33 5.08 -9.95
CA TYR A 100 -25.98 5.26 -10.50
C TYR A 100 -25.52 6.71 -10.45
N LYS A 101 -26.40 7.67 -10.77
CA LYS A 101 -26.06 9.09 -10.84
C LYS A 101 -25.52 9.60 -9.50
N TYR A 102 -26.17 9.26 -8.39
CA TYR A 102 -25.82 9.67 -7.02
C TYR A 102 -25.16 8.53 -6.21
N ARG A 103 -24.40 7.68 -6.88
CA ARG A 103 -23.50 6.71 -6.25
C ARG A 103 -22.47 7.37 -5.31
N GLY A 104 -21.84 6.57 -4.45
CA GLY A 104 -20.82 6.96 -3.48
C GLY A 104 -19.61 7.65 -4.11
N ARG A 105 -19.38 8.91 -3.74
CA ARG A 105 -18.18 9.69 -4.14
C ARG A 105 -17.54 10.42 -2.97
N GLY A 106 -16.31 10.89 -3.20
CA GLY A 106 -15.50 11.59 -2.23
C GLY A 106 -14.98 10.69 -1.11
N TYR A 107 -14.23 11.28 -0.18
CA TYR A 107 -13.53 10.52 0.84
C TYR A 107 -14.45 9.83 1.87
N MET A 108 -15.68 10.33 2.03
CA MET A 108 -16.68 9.83 2.98
C MET A 108 -17.88 9.14 2.32
N GLN A 109 -17.76 8.72 1.04
CA GLN A 109 -18.81 7.99 0.32
C GLN A 109 -20.19 8.69 0.33
N LEU A 110 -20.24 9.95 -0.09
CA LEU A 110 -21.50 10.69 -0.25
C LEU A 110 -22.39 9.97 -1.28
N THR A 111 -23.57 9.52 -0.86
CA THR A 111 -24.46 8.64 -1.64
C THR A 111 -25.91 9.09 -1.53
N GLY A 112 -26.65 9.13 -2.64
CA GLY A 112 -28.07 9.49 -2.69
C GLY A 112 -28.36 10.97 -2.93
N LYS A 113 -29.33 11.28 -3.80
CA LYS A 113 -29.70 12.63 -4.24
C LYS A 113 -29.92 13.62 -3.11
N ASP A 114 -30.59 13.21 -2.03
CA ASP A 114 -30.87 14.09 -0.88
C ASP A 114 -29.59 14.49 -0.14
N ASN A 115 -28.63 13.58 -0.04
CA ASN A 115 -27.34 13.84 0.59
C ASN A 115 -26.47 14.72 -0.32
N TYR A 116 -26.49 14.49 -1.65
CA TYR A 116 -25.85 15.37 -2.62
C TYR A 116 -26.42 16.79 -2.56
N ARG A 117 -27.74 16.94 -2.48
CA ARG A 117 -28.41 18.24 -2.32
C ARG A 117 -27.99 18.92 -1.02
N SER A 118 -28.09 18.22 0.12
CA SER A 118 -27.74 18.76 1.43
C SER A 118 -26.29 19.24 1.52
N ALA A 119 -25.36 18.43 1.00
CA ALA A 119 -23.95 18.81 0.93
C ALA A 119 -23.70 19.97 -0.04
N GLY A 120 -24.38 19.95 -1.19
CA GLY A 120 -24.28 20.97 -2.22
C GLY A 120 -24.74 22.34 -1.72
N ASP A 121 -25.92 22.40 -1.11
CA ASP A 121 -26.51 23.63 -0.54
C ASP A 121 -25.61 24.21 0.56
N ALA A 122 -25.08 23.36 1.44
CA ALA A 122 -24.20 23.79 2.52
C ALA A 122 -22.82 24.31 2.04
N LEU A 123 -22.35 23.83 0.89
CA LEU A 123 -21.02 24.15 0.36
C LEU A 123 -21.06 25.12 -0.83
N GLY A 124 -22.24 25.52 -1.30
CA GLY A 124 -22.40 26.30 -2.52
C GLY A 124 -21.89 25.55 -3.75
N LEU A 125 -22.13 24.25 -3.83
CA LEU A 125 -21.77 23.37 -4.96
C LEU A 125 -23.03 22.78 -5.58
N ASP A 126 -23.20 22.89 -6.91
CA ASP A 126 -24.32 22.24 -7.59
C ASP A 126 -24.06 20.74 -7.80
N LEU A 127 -24.18 19.98 -6.71
CA LEU A 127 -23.94 18.55 -6.69
C LEU A 127 -25.13 17.74 -7.25
N VAL A 128 -26.31 18.34 -7.41
CA VAL A 128 -27.49 17.66 -7.98
C VAL A 128 -27.38 17.57 -9.50
N HIS A 129 -26.99 18.66 -10.16
CA HIS A 129 -26.78 18.65 -11.61
C HIS A 129 -25.36 18.19 -11.99
N HIS A 130 -24.37 18.42 -11.14
CA HIS A 130 -22.96 18.02 -11.38
C HIS A 130 -22.40 17.14 -10.24
N PRO A 131 -22.90 15.90 -10.08
CA PRO A 131 -22.49 15.01 -8.99
C PRO A 131 -21.02 14.54 -9.10
N ASP A 132 -20.39 14.62 -10.27
CA ASP A 132 -18.96 14.35 -10.48
C ASP A 132 -18.06 15.31 -9.71
N LEU A 133 -18.55 16.52 -9.39
CA LEU A 133 -17.82 17.48 -8.56
C LEU A 133 -17.45 16.90 -7.20
N ALA A 134 -18.23 15.96 -6.65
CA ALA A 134 -17.94 15.30 -5.37
C ALA A 134 -16.72 14.38 -5.41
N ALA A 135 -16.27 13.95 -6.61
CA ALA A 135 -15.06 13.16 -6.79
C ALA A 135 -13.80 14.01 -7.04
N LYS A 136 -13.92 15.35 -7.15
CA LYS A 136 -12.75 16.24 -7.24
C LYS A 136 -12.07 16.36 -5.88
N PRO A 137 -10.75 16.20 -5.74
CA PRO A 137 -10.06 16.21 -4.45
C PRO A 137 -10.37 17.40 -3.54
N GLU A 138 -10.44 18.62 -4.08
CA GLU A 138 -10.73 19.82 -3.27
C GLU A 138 -12.16 19.78 -2.72
N ASN A 139 -13.14 19.38 -3.53
CA ASN A 139 -14.53 19.27 -3.11
C ASN A 139 -14.74 18.07 -2.18
N ALA A 140 -14.06 16.95 -2.43
CA ALA A 140 -14.11 15.77 -1.57
C ALA A 140 -13.61 16.08 -0.16
N ALA A 141 -12.59 16.94 -0.02
CA ALA A 141 -12.14 17.44 1.28
C ALA A 141 -13.22 18.28 1.97
N ARG A 142 -13.81 19.25 1.28
CA ARG A 142 -14.90 20.10 1.82
C ARG A 142 -16.13 19.28 2.24
N ILE A 143 -16.51 18.29 1.42
CA ILE A 143 -17.62 17.36 1.70
C ILE A 143 -17.30 16.50 2.92
N ALA A 144 -16.08 15.96 3.03
CA ALA A 144 -15.67 15.18 4.20
C ALA A 144 -15.73 16.00 5.49
N THR A 145 -15.27 17.24 5.44
CA THR A 145 -15.35 18.19 6.55
C THR A 145 -16.79 18.50 6.95
N TRP A 146 -17.66 18.81 5.98
CA TRP A 146 -19.09 19.03 6.21
C TRP A 146 -19.76 17.80 6.83
N TYR A 147 -19.49 16.61 6.28
CA TYR A 147 -20.02 15.35 6.79
C TYR A 147 -19.63 15.13 8.25
N TRP A 148 -18.35 15.35 8.58
CA TRP A 148 -17.84 15.22 9.94
C TRP A 148 -18.58 16.13 10.92
N GLN A 149 -18.72 17.42 10.56
CA GLN A 149 -19.37 18.40 11.41
C GLN A 149 -20.87 18.11 11.60
N HIS A 150 -21.53 17.57 10.58
CA HIS A 150 -22.96 17.28 10.62
C HIS A 150 -23.30 15.95 11.33
N ASN A 151 -22.48 14.91 11.14
CA ASN A 151 -22.82 13.55 11.55
C ASN A 151 -22.08 13.06 12.80
N VAL A 152 -20.95 13.69 13.18
CA VAL A 152 -20.20 13.30 14.38
C VAL A 152 -20.50 14.27 15.53
N PRO A 153 -21.15 13.81 16.62
CA PRO A 153 -21.45 14.65 17.77
C PRO A 153 -20.20 15.26 18.39
N GLN A 154 -20.25 16.51 18.84
CA GLN A 154 -19.08 17.25 19.34
C GLN A 154 -18.30 16.50 20.44
N ASN A 155 -19.02 15.85 21.37
CA ASN A 155 -18.43 15.05 22.45
C ASN A 155 -17.80 13.71 22.00
N ALA A 156 -17.94 13.36 20.72
CA ALA A 156 -17.34 12.17 20.10
C ALA A 156 -16.13 12.51 19.21
N ARG A 157 -15.93 13.77 18.81
CA ARG A 157 -14.97 14.13 17.77
C ARG A 157 -13.51 13.96 18.16
N GLU A 158 -13.17 13.94 19.44
CA GLU A 158 -11.81 13.64 19.93
C GLU A 158 -11.62 12.19 20.39
N ASP A 159 -12.66 11.37 20.32
CA ASP A 159 -12.67 9.97 20.75
C ASP A 159 -12.82 9.07 19.53
N VAL A 160 -11.76 8.32 19.19
CA VAL A 160 -11.73 7.49 17.99
C VAL A 160 -12.84 6.44 18.00
N THR A 161 -13.15 5.85 19.16
CA THR A 161 -14.18 4.81 19.26
C THR A 161 -15.57 5.41 19.05
N LYS A 162 -15.88 6.53 19.72
CA LYS A 162 -17.19 7.20 19.57
C LYS A 162 -17.39 7.76 18.17
N ALA A 163 -16.35 8.37 17.59
CA ALA A 163 -16.39 8.84 16.20
C ALA A 163 -16.59 7.67 15.23
N THR A 164 -15.91 6.54 15.41
CA THR A 164 -16.09 5.35 14.56
C THR A 164 -17.53 4.86 14.56
N ARG A 165 -18.17 4.84 15.75
CA ARG A 165 -19.59 4.48 15.89
C ARG A 165 -20.52 5.47 15.18
N ALA A 166 -20.23 6.77 15.27
CA ALA A 166 -21.01 7.78 14.57
C ALA A 166 -20.87 7.68 13.04
N VAL A 167 -19.66 7.41 12.54
CA VAL A 167 -19.38 7.32 11.10
C VAL A 167 -19.92 6.02 10.49
N ASN A 168 -19.75 4.88 11.16
CA ASN A 168 -20.02 3.55 10.59
C ASN A 168 -21.21 2.80 11.19
N GLY A 169 -21.88 3.37 12.21
CA GLY A 169 -22.91 2.67 12.97
C GLY A 169 -22.39 1.48 13.81
N GLY A 170 -21.06 1.36 13.97
CA GLY A 170 -20.40 0.24 14.65
C GLY A 170 -18.90 0.48 14.88
N THR A 171 -18.12 -0.58 15.09
CA THR A 171 -16.66 -0.47 15.36
C THR A 171 -15.79 -1.11 14.27
N ASN A 172 -16.33 -1.25 13.05
CA ASN A 172 -15.60 -1.83 11.92
C ASN A 172 -14.35 -0.98 11.59
N GLY A 173 -13.20 -1.66 11.52
CA GLY A 173 -11.91 -1.01 11.23
C GLY A 173 -11.32 -0.17 12.37
N LEU A 174 -11.82 -0.30 13.61
CA LEU A 174 -11.39 0.52 14.75
C LEU A 174 -9.86 0.52 14.96
N ALA A 175 -9.21 -0.64 14.90
CA ALA A 175 -7.75 -0.73 15.11
C ALA A 175 -6.94 0.07 14.05
N ASP A 176 -7.36 0.06 12.78
CA ASP A 176 -6.71 0.86 11.74
C ASP A 176 -6.95 2.37 11.95
N ARG A 177 -8.15 2.75 12.39
CA ARG A 177 -8.48 4.15 12.73
C ARG A 177 -7.68 4.64 13.94
N GLU A 178 -7.49 3.82 14.96
CA GLU A 178 -6.65 4.12 16.12
C GLU A 178 -5.19 4.32 15.72
N ALA A 179 -4.62 3.40 14.92
CA ALA A 179 -3.26 3.51 14.42
C ALA A 179 -3.05 4.77 13.55
N ARG A 180 -4.03 5.11 12.70
CA ARG A 180 -4.00 6.36 11.91
C ARG A 180 -4.08 7.59 12.79
N ASN A 181 -4.94 7.58 13.81
CA ASN A 181 -5.10 8.68 14.74
C ASN A 181 -3.79 8.93 15.52
N GLU A 182 -3.12 7.87 15.99
CA GLU A 182 -1.83 7.99 16.66
C GLU A 182 -0.77 8.60 15.73
N ARG A 183 -0.69 8.13 14.48
CA ARG A 183 0.19 8.71 13.46
C ARG A 183 -0.10 10.19 13.21
N TRP A 184 -1.37 10.58 13.15
CA TRP A 184 -1.76 11.98 12.96
C TRP A 184 -1.46 12.85 14.17
N LEU A 185 -1.63 12.33 15.39
CA LEU A 185 -1.18 13.02 16.60
C LEU A 185 0.33 13.28 16.55
N GLN A 186 1.14 12.31 16.13
CA GLN A 186 2.58 12.50 15.95
C GLN A 186 2.92 13.52 14.84
N THR A 187 2.11 13.58 13.78
CA THR A 187 2.32 14.49 12.64
C THR A 187 1.90 15.93 12.98
N LEU A 188 0.81 16.12 13.70
CA LEU A 188 0.26 17.43 14.10
C LEU A 188 1.04 17.99 15.29
N THR A 189 2.31 18.35 15.08
CA THR A 189 3.14 19.02 16.09
C THR A 189 2.59 20.43 16.41
N PRO A 190 2.97 21.04 17.55
CA PRO A 190 2.57 22.42 17.85
C PRO A 190 2.89 23.41 16.72
N GLU A 191 4.05 23.28 16.09
CA GLU A 191 4.49 24.12 14.97
C GLU A 191 3.60 23.93 13.74
N LEU A 192 3.23 22.69 13.42
CA LEU A 192 2.34 22.40 12.30
C LEU A 192 0.93 22.95 12.56
N MET A 193 0.44 22.82 13.80
CA MET A 193 -0.84 23.38 14.22
C MET A 193 -0.86 24.91 14.10
N GLU A 194 0.23 25.59 14.46
CA GLU A 194 0.38 27.04 14.26
C GLU A 194 0.39 27.42 12.78
N GLN A 195 1.10 26.67 11.94
CA GLN A 195 1.12 26.89 10.49
C GLN A 195 -0.26 26.68 9.85
N LEU A 196 -1.02 25.69 10.30
CA LEU A 196 -2.41 25.45 9.88
C LEU A 196 -3.31 26.62 10.29
N ALA A 197 -3.23 27.05 11.55
CA ALA A 197 -4.00 28.20 12.05
C ALA A 197 -3.69 29.50 11.30
N ALA A 198 -2.44 29.68 10.88
CA ALA A 198 -2.00 30.83 10.09
C ALA A 198 -2.24 30.69 8.57
N GLY A 199 -2.79 29.56 8.09
CA GLY A 199 -3.00 29.31 6.66
C GLY A 199 -1.71 29.27 5.83
N ARG A 200 -0.59 28.89 6.44
CA ARG A 200 0.77 28.90 5.82
C ARG A 200 1.18 27.56 5.24
N ILE A 201 0.41 26.50 5.45
CA ILE A 201 0.65 25.19 4.84
C ILE A 201 0.41 25.29 3.33
N GLY A 202 1.39 24.89 2.51
CA GLY A 202 1.26 24.89 1.05
C GLY A 202 1.46 26.24 0.36
N ARG A 203 1.84 27.30 1.08
CA ARG A 203 2.26 28.59 0.49
C ARG A 203 3.78 28.73 0.55
N VAL A 204 4.41 28.93 -0.60
CA VAL A 204 5.77 29.49 -0.67
C VAL A 204 5.66 30.93 -0.18
N VAL A 205 6.19 31.22 1.01
CA VAL A 205 6.29 32.58 1.50
C VAL A 205 7.47 33.23 0.77
N GLU A 206 7.20 34.07 -0.21
CA GLU A 206 8.22 34.97 -0.75
C GLU A 206 8.50 36.11 0.24
N PRO A 207 9.75 36.35 0.66
CA PRO A 207 10.08 37.49 1.52
C PRO A 207 10.66 38.65 0.70
N ASN A 208 9.95 39.78 0.67
CA ASN A 208 10.50 41.08 0.26
C ASN A 208 11.18 41.80 1.47
N ALA A 209 12.52 41.69 1.51
CA ALA A 209 13.66 42.60 1.86
C ALA A 209 13.57 43.72 2.96
N PRO A 210 14.72 44.29 3.47
CA PRO A 210 16.14 44.00 3.24
C PRO A 210 17.10 43.98 4.50
N ALA A 211 18.33 43.47 4.25
CA ALA A 211 19.64 43.97 4.73
C ALA A 211 20.53 43.05 5.62
N THR A 212 21.64 42.64 4.97
CA THR A 212 23.01 42.30 5.45
C THR A 212 23.42 40.85 5.83
N ALA A 213 24.39 40.37 5.04
CA ALA A 213 25.42 39.32 5.29
C ALA A 213 25.03 37.82 5.08
N PRO A 214 26.01 36.95 4.73
CA PRO A 214 26.33 36.51 3.37
C PRO A 214 25.73 35.14 2.99
N ALA A 215 25.82 34.82 1.69
CA ALA A 215 25.22 33.66 1.03
C ALA A 215 25.34 32.33 1.81
N ARG A 216 24.20 31.68 2.07
CA ARG A 216 24.12 30.27 2.44
C ARG A 216 23.99 29.41 1.16
N PRO A 217 24.65 28.23 1.09
CA PRO A 217 24.62 27.40 -0.11
C PRO A 217 23.22 26.82 -0.35
N ALA A 218 22.92 26.47 -1.60
CA ALA A 218 21.68 25.84 -2.03
C ALA A 218 21.28 24.66 -1.10
N PRO A 219 19.97 24.45 -0.83
CA PRO A 219 19.55 23.40 0.08
C PRO A 219 19.94 22.05 -0.51
N ASN A 220 20.82 21.34 0.20
CA ASN A 220 21.21 19.97 -0.11
C ASN A 220 19.95 19.11 -0.19
N ALA A 221 19.77 18.39 -1.30
CA ALA A 221 18.88 17.23 -1.32
C ALA A 221 19.33 16.30 -0.18
N ALA A 222 18.38 15.89 0.67
CA ALA A 222 18.55 15.18 1.96
C ALA A 222 18.61 16.02 3.26
N ALA A 223 18.39 17.34 3.24
CA ALA A 223 18.39 18.14 4.48
C ALA A 223 17.32 17.71 5.52
N ASP A 224 16.24 17.06 5.06
CA ASP A 224 15.17 16.48 5.88
C ASP A 224 15.19 14.93 5.93
N GLY A 225 16.21 14.30 5.32
CA GLY A 225 16.36 12.85 5.26
C GLY A 225 15.36 12.13 4.35
N VAL A 226 14.71 12.85 3.42
CA VAL A 226 13.76 12.27 2.45
C VAL A 226 14.21 12.60 1.03
N LEU A 227 14.13 11.63 0.11
CA LEU A 227 14.38 11.84 -1.32
C LEU A 227 13.11 11.58 -2.13
N LYS A 228 12.71 12.49 -3.02
CA LYS A 228 11.45 12.37 -3.79
C LYS A 228 11.55 12.96 -5.20
N SER A 229 10.54 12.65 -6.02
CA SER A 229 10.48 13.09 -7.42
C SER A 229 10.58 14.60 -7.58
N GLY A 230 11.34 15.02 -8.60
CA GLY A 230 11.65 16.43 -8.89
C GLY A 230 12.92 16.95 -8.23
N GLU A 231 13.45 16.25 -7.22
CA GLU A 231 14.71 16.61 -6.57
C GLU A 231 15.94 16.23 -7.41
N LYS A 232 17.05 16.94 -7.17
CA LYS A 232 18.31 16.72 -7.86
C LYS A 232 19.48 16.82 -6.89
N GLY A 233 20.55 16.08 -7.15
CA GLY A 233 21.82 16.21 -6.44
C GLY A 233 22.44 14.87 -6.03
N PRO A 234 23.57 14.90 -5.30
CA PRO A 234 24.37 13.72 -5.00
C PRO A 234 23.61 12.64 -4.21
N ALA A 235 22.68 13.02 -3.34
CA ALA A 235 21.86 12.06 -2.59
C ALA A 235 20.91 11.25 -3.50
N ILE A 236 20.39 11.88 -4.56
CA ILE A 236 19.57 11.21 -5.58
C ILE A 236 20.43 10.26 -6.41
N GLU A 237 21.64 10.67 -6.77
CA GLU A 237 22.57 9.83 -7.50
C GLU A 237 22.94 8.58 -6.69
N THR A 238 23.18 8.72 -5.39
CA THR A 238 23.41 7.60 -4.47
C THR A 238 22.20 6.67 -4.42
N LEU A 239 20.99 7.21 -4.25
CA LEU A 239 19.75 6.41 -4.30
C LEU A 239 19.62 5.62 -5.61
N GLN A 240 19.86 6.27 -6.75
CA GLN A 240 19.82 5.62 -8.06
C GLN A 240 20.87 4.52 -8.18
N LYS A 241 22.10 4.73 -7.67
CA LYS A 241 23.15 3.70 -7.61
C LYS A 241 22.74 2.52 -6.74
N SER A 242 22.14 2.76 -5.57
CA SER A 242 21.63 1.72 -4.68
C SER A 242 20.56 0.88 -5.36
N LEU A 243 19.55 1.52 -5.95
CA LEU A 243 18.47 0.83 -6.66
C LEU A 243 19.00 0.04 -7.87
N HIS A 244 19.93 0.62 -8.64
CA HIS A 244 20.59 -0.06 -9.76
C HIS A 244 21.38 -1.29 -9.30
N ALA A 245 22.18 -1.17 -8.24
CA ALA A 245 22.98 -2.27 -7.69
C ALA A 245 22.11 -3.40 -7.13
N LEU A 246 20.92 -3.05 -6.63
CA LEU A 246 19.90 -3.98 -6.18
C LEU A 246 18.97 -4.46 -7.32
N GLY A 247 19.34 -4.24 -8.59
CA GLY A 247 18.62 -4.78 -9.74
C GLY A 247 17.27 -4.12 -10.06
N TYR A 248 16.89 -3.03 -9.37
CA TYR A 248 15.64 -2.33 -9.62
C TYR A 248 15.73 -1.44 -10.86
N THR A 249 14.82 -1.70 -11.80
CA THR A 249 14.70 -1.04 -13.10
C THR A 249 13.52 -0.07 -13.14
N ASP A 250 13.41 0.71 -14.21
CA ASP A 250 12.19 1.47 -14.49
C ASP A 250 11.04 0.56 -14.93
N GLY A 251 9.84 1.11 -15.10
CA GLY A 251 8.63 0.37 -15.51
C GLY A 251 8.68 -0.25 -16.92
N LYS A 252 9.83 -0.17 -17.61
CA LYS A 252 10.11 -0.80 -18.90
C LYS A 252 11.32 -1.75 -18.85
N ASP A 253 11.71 -2.20 -17.65
CA ASP A 253 12.85 -3.08 -17.40
C ASP A 253 14.21 -2.50 -17.82
N ARG A 254 14.32 -1.17 -17.90
CA ARG A 254 15.59 -0.51 -18.22
C ARG A 254 16.34 -0.18 -16.94
N ALA A 255 17.64 -0.47 -16.92
CA ALA A 255 18.51 -0.12 -15.81
C ALA A 255 18.51 1.40 -15.57
N LEU A 256 18.51 1.81 -14.30
CA LEU A 256 18.55 3.23 -13.95
C LEU A 256 19.90 3.85 -14.34
N ASN A 257 19.83 5.06 -14.90
CA ASN A 257 21.00 5.93 -15.09
C ASN A 257 21.15 6.82 -13.84
N PRO A 258 22.25 6.73 -13.07
CA PRO A 258 22.47 7.57 -11.90
C PRO A 258 22.93 8.98 -12.31
N ASP A 259 21.99 9.78 -12.80
CA ASP A 259 22.21 11.17 -13.26
C ASP A 259 21.97 12.22 -12.17
N GLY A 260 21.65 11.78 -10.96
CA GLY A 260 21.34 12.64 -9.83
C GLY A 260 20.00 13.38 -9.97
N HIS A 261 19.12 12.97 -10.88
CA HIS A 261 17.79 13.57 -11.09
C HIS A 261 16.66 12.60 -10.75
N PHE A 262 15.79 12.96 -9.80
CA PHE A 262 14.71 12.07 -9.37
C PHE A 262 13.52 12.16 -10.34
N GLY A 263 13.68 11.51 -11.51
CA GLY A 263 12.67 11.41 -12.56
C GLY A 263 11.69 10.23 -12.40
N ALA A 264 10.85 10.05 -13.41
CA ALA A 264 9.85 8.97 -13.43
C ALA A 264 10.48 7.57 -13.30
N SER A 265 11.58 7.31 -14.02
CA SER A 265 12.31 6.04 -13.93
C SER A 265 12.80 5.74 -12.50
N THR A 266 13.38 6.73 -11.81
CA THR A 266 13.83 6.57 -10.42
C THR A 266 12.66 6.33 -9.47
N LYS A 267 11.52 6.98 -9.71
CA LYS A 267 10.29 6.77 -8.93
C LYS A 267 9.78 5.35 -9.10
N GLU A 268 9.68 4.86 -10.33
CA GLU A 268 9.21 3.50 -10.64
C GLU A 268 10.11 2.44 -10.01
N ALA A 269 11.43 2.59 -10.12
CA ALA A 269 12.38 1.68 -9.49
C ALA A 269 12.29 1.69 -7.96
N LEU A 270 12.14 2.88 -7.36
CA LEU A 270 11.95 2.99 -5.91
C LEU A 270 10.63 2.39 -5.44
N GLN A 271 9.56 2.55 -6.22
CA GLN A 271 8.26 1.95 -5.99
C GLN A 271 8.30 0.42 -6.05
N ALA A 272 9.01 -0.13 -7.04
CA ALA A 272 9.29 -1.55 -7.12
C ALA A 272 10.07 -2.04 -5.88
N PHE A 273 11.11 -1.32 -5.47
CA PHE A 273 11.85 -1.60 -4.23
C PHE A 273 10.93 -1.57 -3.01
N GLN A 274 10.15 -0.51 -2.85
CA GLN A 274 9.26 -0.37 -1.70
C GLN A 274 8.24 -1.52 -1.63
N ARG A 275 7.63 -1.88 -2.76
CA ARG A 275 6.68 -3.00 -2.86
C ARG A 275 7.34 -4.33 -2.50
N ALA A 276 8.53 -4.59 -3.03
CA ALA A 276 9.29 -5.81 -2.77
C ALA A 276 9.69 -5.94 -1.29
N HIS A 277 9.97 -4.82 -0.62
CA HIS A 277 10.38 -4.80 0.78
C HIS A 277 9.21 -4.58 1.77
N GLY A 278 7.95 -4.69 1.32
CA GLY A 278 6.77 -4.55 2.18
C GLY A 278 6.60 -3.13 2.75
N LEU A 279 7.21 -2.14 2.09
CA LEU A 279 7.13 -0.74 2.41
C LEU A 279 5.97 -0.08 1.64
N LYS A 280 5.66 1.16 2.01
CA LYS A 280 4.68 1.95 1.27
C LYS A 280 5.22 2.28 -0.12
N ASP A 281 4.51 1.84 -1.15
CA ASP A 281 4.82 2.02 -2.57
C ASP A 281 4.45 3.44 -3.09
N ASP A 282 5.06 4.46 -2.50
CA ASP A 282 4.78 5.88 -2.79
C ASP A 282 5.86 6.59 -3.62
N GLY A 283 6.97 5.91 -3.91
CA GLY A 283 8.07 6.45 -4.69
C GLY A 283 8.83 7.56 -3.97
N VAL A 284 8.85 7.51 -2.63
CA VAL A 284 9.54 8.47 -1.76
C VAL A 284 10.53 7.73 -0.85
N ALA A 285 11.82 8.04 -0.95
CA ALA A 285 12.85 7.42 -0.12
C ALA A 285 12.95 8.16 1.21
N GLY A 286 11.99 7.90 2.11
CA GLY A 286 12.05 8.36 3.50
C GLY A 286 12.92 7.45 4.38
N PRO A 287 13.07 7.74 5.68
CA PRO A 287 13.99 7.02 6.57
C PRO A 287 13.81 5.50 6.58
N LYS A 288 12.57 4.99 6.57
CA LYS A 288 12.31 3.54 6.48
C LYS A 288 12.76 2.92 5.17
N THR A 289 12.61 3.65 4.07
CA THR A 289 13.04 3.20 2.74
C THR A 289 14.55 3.27 2.61
N LEU A 290 15.19 4.33 3.13
CA LEU A 290 16.65 4.45 3.16
C LEU A 290 17.31 3.40 4.07
N ASP A 291 16.71 3.12 5.24
CA ASP A 291 17.16 2.03 6.12
C ASP A 291 17.00 0.66 5.48
N ALA A 292 15.87 0.44 4.78
CA ALA A 292 15.65 -0.80 4.05
C ALA A 292 16.64 -0.95 2.89
N LEU A 293 16.93 0.12 2.15
CA LEU A 293 17.95 0.14 1.08
C LEU A 293 19.31 -0.24 1.66
N LYS A 294 19.72 0.41 2.75
CA LYS A 294 20.99 0.12 3.42
C LYS A 294 21.09 -1.34 3.91
N LYS A 295 20.00 -1.89 4.46
CA LYS A 295 19.93 -3.30 4.87
C LYS A 295 19.99 -4.24 3.67
N ALA A 296 19.31 -3.89 2.58
CA ALA A 296 19.33 -4.66 1.34
C ALA A 296 20.74 -4.68 0.72
N GLU A 297 21.45 -3.56 0.69
CA GLU A 297 22.85 -3.47 0.23
C GLU A 297 23.83 -4.30 1.07
N GLN A 298 23.54 -4.45 2.37
CA GLN A 298 24.38 -5.22 3.29
C GLN A 298 24.05 -6.72 3.29
N THR A 299 22.91 -7.11 2.72
CA THR A 299 22.48 -8.51 2.70
C THR A 299 22.94 -9.14 1.38
N PRO A 300 23.81 -10.17 1.41
CA PRO A 300 24.22 -10.86 0.18
C PRO A 300 22.98 -11.46 -0.49
N LEU A 301 22.86 -11.33 -1.81
CA LEU A 301 21.76 -11.93 -2.56
C LEU A 301 21.86 -13.46 -2.56
N LEU A 302 20.76 -14.17 -2.83
CA LEU A 302 20.76 -15.64 -2.96
C LEU A 302 21.78 -16.16 -3.99
N SER A 303 22.02 -15.38 -5.05
CA SER A 303 23.05 -15.66 -6.06
C SER A 303 24.49 -15.47 -5.57
N ASN A 304 24.70 -14.77 -4.45
CA ASN A 304 26.02 -14.55 -3.88
C ASN A 304 26.45 -15.74 -3.01
N PRO A 305 27.66 -16.32 -3.23
CA PRO A 305 28.19 -17.41 -2.41
C PRO A 305 28.27 -17.16 -0.90
N ALA A 306 28.28 -15.90 -0.47
CA ALA A 306 28.28 -15.53 0.94
C ALA A 306 26.90 -15.67 1.61
N HIS A 307 25.81 -15.86 0.84
CA HIS A 307 24.48 -16.02 1.43
C HIS A 307 24.29 -17.42 2.04
N PRO A 308 23.73 -17.54 3.27
CA PRO A 308 23.57 -18.83 3.95
C PRO A 308 22.81 -19.89 3.13
N ASP A 309 21.77 -19.49 2.40
CA ASP A 309 20.96 -20.39 1.56
C ASP A 309 21.43 -20.48 0.10
N HIS A 310 22.63 -19.95 -0.23
CA HIS A 310 23.18 -20.00 -1.59
C HIS A 310 23.29 -21.44 -2.14
N ALA A 311 23.58 -22.41 -1.27
CA ALA A 311 23.64 -23.82 -1.68
C ALA A 311 22.31 -24.32 -2.23
N MET A 312 21.18 -23.99 -1.58
CA MET A 312 19.84 -24.36 -2.03
C MET A 312 19.45 -23.57 -3.29
N PHE A 313 19.87 -22.31 -3.40
CA PHE A 313 19.72 -21.53 -4.64
C PHE A 313 20.40 -22.21 -5.83
N LYS A 314 21.65 -22.67 -5.68
CA LYS A 314 22.33 -23.41 -6.76
C LYS A 314 21.64 -24.73 -7.12
N GLN A 315 21.03 -25.41 -6.16
CA GLN A 315 20.23 -26.61 -6.44
C GLN A 315 18.99 -26.27 -7.28
N ALA A 316 18.30 -25.18 -6.97
CA ALA A 316 17.17 -24.69 -7.76
C ALA A 316 17.61 -24.31 -9.19
N VAL A 317 18.70 -23.54 -9.33
CA VAL A 317 19.27 -23.16 -10.64
C VAL A 317 19.60 -24.42 -11.46
N GLY A 318 20.39 -25.33 -10.91
CA GLY A 318 20.77 -26.56 -11.61
C GLY A 318 19.58 -27.48 -11.94
N GLY A 319 18.52 -27.46 -11.12
CA GLY A 319 17.27 -28.16 -11.41
C GLY A 319 16.51 -27.53 -12.58
N LEU A 320 16.40 -26.20 -12.61
CA LEU A 320 15.74 -25.47 -13.70
C LEU A 320 16.53 -25.57 -15.02
N GLU A 321 17.85 -25.55 -14.97
CA GLU A 321 18.70 -25.74 -16.15
C GLU A 321 18.50 -27.13 -16.79
N LYS A 322 18.31 -28.18 -15.97
CA LYS A 322 18.04 -29.54 -16.45
C LYS A 322 16.69 -29.69 -17.16
N LEU A 323 15.71 -28.82 -16.88
CA LEU A 323 14.45 -28.79 -17.63
C LEU A 323 14.67 -28.28 -19.08
N GLY A 324 15.76 -27.57 -19.33
CA GLY A 324 16.13 -27.07 -20.65
C GLY A 324 15.07 -26.16 -21.26
N PRO A 325 14.96 -26.11 -22.60
CA PRO A 325 14.02 -25.22 -23.30
C PRO A 325 12.55 -25.42 -22.93
N GLN A 326 12.18 -26.60 -22.41
CA GLN A 326 10.81 -26.90 -21.98
C GLN A 326 10.36 -26.06 -20.78
N ALA A 327 11.30 -25.54 -19.99
CA ALA A 327 10.98 -24.59 -18.92
C ALA A 327 10.43 -23.26 -19.46
N GLY A 328 10.84 -22.84 -20.66
CA GLY A 328 10.32 -21.64 -21.32
C GLY A 328 10.80 -20.31 -20.75
N PHE A 329 11.95 -20.28 -20.05
CA PHE A 329 12.58 -19.04 -19.62
C PHE A 329 13.25 -18.32 -20.81
N LYS A 330 13.08 -17.00 -20.91
CA LYS A 330 13.58 -16.18 -22.02
C LYS A 330 15.10 -16.00 -21.97
N ASN A 331 15.66 -15.99 -20.76
CA ASN A 331 17.09 -15.81 -20.53
C ASN A 331 17.50 -16.36 -19.14
N HIS A 332 18.81 -16.40 -18.90
CA HIS A 332 19.35 -16.89 -17.62
C HIS A 332 18.90 -16.05 -16.42
N ALA A 333 18.73 -14.73 -16.58
CA ALA A 333 18.26 -13.87 -15.50
C ALA A 333 16.82 -14.22 -15.06
N GLU A 334 15.94 -14.59 -16.00
CA GLU A 334 14.58 -15.09 -15.67
C GLU A 334 14.62 -16.44 -14.94
N LEU A 335 15.56 -17.31 -15.34
CA LEU A 335 15.79 -18.58 -14.65
C LEU A 335 16.28 -18.37 -13.21
N GLU A 336 17.24 -17.46 -12.99
CA GLU A 336 17.76 -17.13 -11.65
C GLU A 336 16.68 -16.51 -10.75
N ARG A 337 15.83 -15.63 -11.28
CA ARG A 337 14.66 -15.10 -10.55
C ARG A 337 13.72 -16.22 -10.12
N ALA A 338 13.39 -17.12 -11.05
CA ALA A 338 12.54 -18.27 -10.75
C ALA A 338 13.20 -19.23 -9.73
N ALA A 339 14.52 -19.43 -9.81
CA ALA A 339 15.28 -20.21 -8.85
C ALA A 339 15.22 -19.60 -7.45
N ALA A 340 15.38 -18.28 -7.33
CA ALA A 340 15.32 -17.58 -6.05
C ALA A 340 13.94 -17.70 -5.39
N THR A 341 12.85 -17.53 -6.15
CA THR A 341 11.48 -17.75 -5.64
C THR A 341 11.27 -19.19 -5.24
N LEU A 342 11.78 -20.15 -6.03
CA LEU A 342 11.69 -21.57 -5.72
C LEU A 342 12.45 -21.94 -4.44
N THR A 343 13.63 -21.34 -4.20
CA THR A 343 14.40 -21.48 -2.96
C THR A 343 13.67 -20.93 -1.75
N PHE A 344 13.07 -19.74 -1.88
CA PHE A 344 12.26 -19.15 -0.81
C PHE A 344 11.09 -20.08 -0.43
N GLU A 345 10.32 -20.53 -1.41
CA GLU A 345 9.13 -21.36 -1.19
C GLU A 345 9.49 -22.76 -0.69
N ALA A 346 10.62 -23.32 -1.13
CA ALA A 346 11.17 -24.56 -0.58
C ALA A 346 11.46 -24.40 0.92
N LYS A 347 12.15 -23.33 1.33
CA LYS A 347 12.48 -23.11 2.73
C LYS A 347 11.24 -22.89 3.59
N VAL A 348 10.29 -22.07 3.12
CA VAL A 348 9.03 -21.82 3.81
C VAL A 348 8.24 -23.11 3.98
N GLY A 349 8.23 -23.95 2.94
CA GLY A 349 7.65 -25.29 2.94
C GLY A 349 8.39 -26.33 3.79
N GLY A 350 9.48 -25.95 4.46
CA GLY A 350 10.25 -26.82 5.36
C GLY A 350 11.22 -27.76 4.66
N LEU A 351 11.59 -27.49 3.40
CA LEU A 351 12.66 -28.22 2.74
C LEU A 351 14.01 -27.73 3.25
N GLU A 352 14.93 -28.66 3.44
CA GLU A 352 16.32 -28.40 3.83
C GLU A 352 17.25 -28.35 2.61
N ARG A 353 16.84 -28.98 1.50
CA ARG A 353 17.53 -28.96 0.20
C ARG A 353 16.53 -29.20 -0.94
N ILE A 354 16.99 -28.98 -2.17
CA ILE A 354 16.25 -29.30 -3.39
C ILE A 354 17.00 -30.41 -4.13
N ASP A 355 16.42 -31.61 -4.18
CA ASP A 355 16.99 -32.75 -4.89
C ASP A 355 16.55 -32.74 -6.37
N HIS A 356 15.30 -32.35 -6.64
CA HIS A 356 14.73 -32.26 -7.98
C HIS A 356 13.90 -31.00 -8.18
N VAL A 357 13.84 -30.55 -9.44
CA VAL A 357 12.87 -29.54 -9.91
C VAL A 357 12.03 -30.15 -11.03
N ALA A 358 10.71 -29.97 -10.96
CA ALA A 358 9.78 -30.52 -11.94
C ALA A 358 8.76 -29.47 -12.41
N LEU A 359 8.33 -29.57 -13.67
CA LEU A 359 7.21 -28.80 -14.20
C LEU A 359 5.88 -29.46 -13.83
N SER A 360 4.86 -28.64 -13.59
CA SER A 360 3.48 -29.13 -13.54
C SER A 360 3.05 -29.68 -14.91
N THR A 361 2.04 -30.55 -14.91
CA THR A 361 1.52 -31.19 -16.13
C THR A 361 0.99 -30.19 -17.16
N ASN A 362 0.47 -29.05 -16.72
CA ASN A 362 0.02 -27.94 -17.57
C ASN A 362 1.13 -26.92 -17.89
N GLY A 363 2.36 -27.13 -17.40
CA GLY A 363 3.53 -26.29 -17.65
C GLY A 363 3.52 -24.91 -16.97
N THR A 364 2.51 -24.58 -16.15
CA THR A 364 2.37 -23.26 -15.50
C THR A 364 3.01 -23.18 -14.12
N GLY A 365 3.35 -24.32 -13.52
CA GLY A 365 3.92 -24.41 -12.17
C GLY A 365 5.28 -25.10 -12.16
N LEU A 366 6.06 -24.79 -11.13
CA LEU A 366 7.34 -25.44 -10.82
C LEU A 366 7.23 -26.06 -9.43
N PHE A 367 7.84 -27.22 -9.26
CA PHE A 367 7.93 -27.92 -7.98
C PHE A 367 9.39 -28.07 -7.57
N ALA A 368 9.72 -27.66 -6.35
CA ALA A 368 10.94 -28.06 -5.67
C ALA A 368 10.63 -29.34 -4.90
N VAL A 369 11.46 -30.37 -5.04
CA VAL A 369 11.23 -31.66 -4.39
C VAL A 369 12.47 -32.08 -3.61
N GLN A 370 12.27 -32.49 -2.36
CA GLN A 370 13.25 -33.16 -1.51
C GLN A 370 12.85 -34.64 -1.37
N GLY A 371 13.78 -35.55 -1.66
CA GLY A 371 13.55 -36.98 -1.76
C GLY A 371 13.30 -37.46 -3.19
N ASN A 372 13.09 -38.77 -3.33
CA ASN A 372 12.86 -39.40 -4.64
C ASN A 372 11.49 -39.01 -5.22
N LEU A 373 11.42 -38.67 -6.51
CA LEU A 373 10.17 -38.26 -7.17
C LEU A 373 9.03 -39.30 -7.12
N ASN A 374 9.37 -40.58 -7.03
CA ASN A 374 8.41 -41.68 -6.98
C ASN A 374 8.07 -42.13 -5.55
N ASP A 375 8.70 -41.53 -4.54
CA ASP A 375 8.42 -41.83 -3.13
C ASP A 375 7.24 -40.98 -2.65
N PRO A 376 6.13 -41.57 -2.17
CA PRO A 376 5.00 -40.81 -1.65
C PRO A 376 5.35 -39.94 -0.42
N GLY A 377 6.46 -40.20 0.25
CA GLY A 377 6.99 -39.43 1.38
C GLY A 377 7.84 -38.22 0.98
N HIS A 378 7.98 -37.89 -0.31
CA HIS A 378 8.74 -36.71 -0.72
C HIS A 378 8.13 -35.41 -0.17
N HIS A 379 8.98 -34.44 0.16
CA HIS A 379 8.52 -33.09 0.50
C HIS A 379 8.58 -32.23 -0.76
N ARG A 380 7.60 -31.33 -0.93
CA ARG A 380 7.59 -30.42 -2.07
C ARG A 380 7.09 -29.03 -1.74
N ALA A 381 7.61 -28.06 -2.47
CA ALA A 381 7.07 -26.72 -2.57
C ALA A 381 6.64 -26.44 -4.01
N HIS A 382 5.64 -25.58 -4.20
CA HIS A 382 5.09 -25.25 -5.51
C HIS A 382 5.11 -23.75 -5.73
N VAL A 383 5.50 -23.32 -6.93
CA VAL A 383 5.45 -21.92 -7.34
C VAL A 383 4.81 -21.78 -8.71
N ASN A 384 4.11 -20.66 -8.93
CA ASN A 384 3.67 -20.30 -10.28
C ASN A 384 4.89 -19.86 -11.10
N LYS A 385 5.10 -20.47 -12.26
CA LYS A 385 6.30 -20.26 -13.09
C LYS A 385 6.41 -18.83 -13.62
N GLN A 386 5.31 -18.26 -14.10
CA GLN A 386 5.31 -16.90 -14.64
C GLN A 386 5.62 -15.88 -13.54
N GLN A 387 4.91 -15.99 -12.42
CA GLN A 387 5.16 -15.14 -11.25
C GLN A 387 6.61 -15.25 -10.76
N ALA A 388 7.16 -16.47 -10.70
CA ALA A 388 8.53 -16.70 -10.27
C ALA A 388 9.57 -16.09 -11.23
N GLY A 389 9.31 -16.11 -12.55
CA GLY A 389 10.18 -15.46 -13.54
C GLY A 389 10.09 -13.93 -13.54
N GLU A 390 8.99 -13.36 -13.04
CA GLU A 390 8.77 -11.91 -12.95
C GLU A 390 9.23 -11.32 -11.60
N GLN A 391 9.29 -12.12 -10.54
CA GLN A 391 9.68 -11.66 -9.21
C GLN A 391 11.20 -11.37 -9.12
N PRO A 392 11.63 -10.17 -8.70
CA PRO A 392 13.05 -9.86 -8.51
C PRO A 392 13.75 -10.82 -7.54
N LEU A 393 15.01 -11.15 -7.82
CA LEU A 393 15.82 -12.07 -7.01
C LEU A 393 16.02 -11.51 -5.59
N GLU A 394 16.16 -10.19 -5.49
CA GLU A 394 16.29 -9.40 -4.27
C GLU A 394 15.04 -9.53 -3.40
N GLN A 395 13.86 -9.51 -4.02
CA GLN A 395 12.59 -9.69 -3.31
C GLN A 395 12.52 -11.07 -2.66
N SER A 396 12.84 -12.14 -3.40
CA SER A 396 12.86 -13.50 -2.86
C SER A 396 13.92 -13.67 -1.76
N THR A 397 15.10 -13.05 -1.92
CA THR A 397 16.16 -13.05 -0.91
C THR A 397 15.68 -12.40 0.39
N PHE A 398 15.03 -11.24 0.29
CA PHE A 398 14.56 -10.50 1.46
C PHE A 398 13.37 -11.18 2.16
N GLN A 399 12.43 -11.76 1.39
CA GLN A 399 11.33 -12.54 1.93
C GLN A 399 11.84 -13.73 2.77
N LEU A 400 12.85 -14.44 2.28
CA LEU A 400 13.49 -15.54 2.99
C LEU A 400 14.15 -15.09 4.30
N GLN A 401 14.81 -13.93 4.29
CA GLN A 401 15.44 -13.36 5.49
C GLN A 401 14.39 -13.00 6.56
N GLN A 402 13.27 -12.40 6.16
CA GLN A 402 12.18 -12.06 7.09
C GLN A 402 11.57 -13.30 7.73
N ASP A 403 11.26 -14.32 6.93
CA ASP A 403 10.72 -15.58 7.43
C ASP A 403 11.68 -16.24 8.43
N THR A 404 12.97 -16.30 8.08
CA THR A 404 14.02 -16.84 8.97
C THR A 404 14.07 -16.10 10.31
N GLN A 405 14.07 -14.75 10.30
CA GLN A 405 14.08 -13.96 11.53
C GLN A 405 12.79 -14.14 12.34
N GLN A 406 11.64 -14.27 11.68
CA GLN A 406 10.36 -14.47 12.35
C GLN A 406 10.31 -15.84 13.03
N ARG A 407 10.75 -16.91 12.36
CA ARG A 407 10.86 -18.26 12.95
C ARG A 407 11.78 -18.28 14.15
N GLN A 408 12.97 -17.68 14.04
CA GLN A 408 13.91 -17.57 15.18
C GLN A 408 13.29 -16.84 16.38
N LYS A 409 12.51 -15.77 16.14
CA LYS A 409 11.79 -15.07 17.22
C LYS A 409 10.71 -15.94 17.85
N LEU A 410 9.94 -16.67 17.04
CA LEU A 410 8.89 -17.57 17.54
C LEU A 410 9.49 -18.74 18.33
N GLU A 411 10.60 -19.30 17.87
CA GLU A 411 11.35 -20.36 18.57
C GLU A 411 11.92 -19.86 19.90
N ALA A 412 12.51 -18.65 19.92
CA ALA A 412 13.02 -18.02 21.14
C ALA A 412 11.90 -17.71 22.16
N GLN A 413 10.69 -17.40 21.69
CA GLN A 413 9.51 -17.19 22.55
C GLN A 413 8.90 -18.50 23.05
N ALA A 414 8.94 -19.56 22.23
CA ALA A 414 8.41 -20.87 22.58
C ALA A 414 9.30 -21.63 23.59
N ASN A 415 10.59 -21.30 23.68
CA ASN A 415 11.52 -22.01 24.56
C ASN A 415 12.46 -21.07 25.36
N PRO A 416 11.93 -20.28 26.32
CA PRO A 416 12.69 -19.23 27.03
C PRO A 416 13.81 -19.75 27.96
N ASN A 417 13.90 -21.07 28.20
CA ASN A 417 14.88 -21.67 29.11
C ASN A 417 16.16 -22.21 28.44
N GLN A 418 16.34 -22.08 27.12
CA GLN A 418 17.56 -22.55 26.43
C GLN A 418 18.68 -21.50 26.31
N THR A 419 18.49 -20.27 26.81
CA THR A 419 19.51 -19.21 26.76
C THR A 419 20.41 -19.11 28.00
N GLN A 420 20.31 -20.03 28.97
CA GLN A 420 21.32 -20.10 30.03
C GLN A 420 22.52 -20.93 29.58
N PRO A 421 23.74 -20.36 29.56
CA PRO A 421 24.94 -21.17 29.36
C PRO A 421 25.04 -22.22 30.49
N PRO A 422 25.55 -23.42 30.19
CA PRO A 422 25.65 -24.48 31.20
C PRO A 422 26.47 -23.99 32.39
N PRO A 423 26.10 -24.34 33.64
CA PRO A 423 26.86 -23.94 34.81
C PRO A 423 28.27 -24.52 34.70
N THR A 424 29.26 -23.63 34.78
CA THR A 424 30.67 -23.97 34.84
C THR A 424 30.88 -24.90 36.02
N ARG A 425 31.13 -26.19 35.75
CA ARG A 425 31.46 -27.17 36.78
C ARG A 425 32.88 -26.88 37.26
N ALA A 426 33.01 -26.12 38.35
CA ALA A 426 34.26 -26.03 39.07
C ALA A 426 34.58 -27.41 39.65
N MET A 427 35.60 -28.07 39.11
CA MET A 427 36.20 -29.26 39.71
C MET A 427 36.98 -28.80 40.94
N GLY A 428 36.51 -29.20 42.11
CA GLY A 428 37.28 -29.26 43.35
C GLY A 428 37.86 -30.65 43.54
#